data_AF-A0A1D8S1G7-F1
#
_entry.id   AF-A0A1D8S1G7-F1
#
_cell.length_a   1.000
_cell.length_b   1.000
_cell.length_c   1.000
_cell.angle_alpha   90.00
_cell.angle_beta   90.00
_cell.angle_gamma   90.00
#
_symmetry.space_group_name_H-M   'P 1'
#
loop_
_entity.id
_entity.type
_entity.pdbx_description
1 polymer ?
#
loop_
_entity_poly.entity_id
_entity_poly.type
_entity_poly.pdbx_seq_one_letter_code
_entity_poly.pdbx_strand_id
1 'polypeptide(L)'
;MDLDEVLEDESETDQGLFDDLLSGKPIFENKEVLRPSYTPHELPHRTDQINKMATILVAALRGETPSNILIYGKTGTGKTASAKFVSQELEATSEKYDVPCRVEYINCEVTDTQYRVLAQLANTFIERNQAYVEDRLTDLEDLHERARVDSAILADSNYDSLGDLQAEIDRLEADRAEMEPVPMTGWPTDRVYSTFFEAVDYVERVAVIMLDEIDKLVEKSGDDVLYNLSRMNSELENSRVSIIGISNDLKFTDFLDPRVKSSLGEEEIVFPPYDANQLRDILTHRADVSFKDDALSEDVIPLCAAFAAQEHGDARRALDLLRTAGELAEREQAEQVTEEHVRKAQDKIELDRVVEVVRTLPTQSKLVLYAIVLHEKHGVRNINTGEVYNIYKRLCTEIDADVLTQRRVTDLISELDMLGIVNAVVVSKGRYGRTKEISLSVPVDETETVLQADSRIGDVGDVSPFLQARFDGDHN
;
A
#
# COMPACT_ATOMS: atom_id res chain seq x y z
N MET A 1 29.43 -41.88 57.62
CA MET A 1 30.05 -41.40 56.37
C MET A 1 28.88 -40.95 55.55
N ASP A 2 28.65 -39.65 55.66
CA ASP A 2 27.42 -38.97 55.32
C ASP A 2 27.21 -38.95 53.81
N LEU A 3 25.95 -39.08 53.42
CA LEU A 3 25.47 -39.10 52.04
C LEU A 3 25.18 -37.68 51.54
N ASP A 4 25.92 -36.69 52.04
CA ASP A 4 25.68 -35.25 51.84
C ASP A 4 26.84 -34.55 51.10
N GLU A 5 27.61 -35.28 50.29
CA GLU A 5 28.79 -34.73 49.58
C GLU A 5 28.78 -35.04 48.07
N VAL A 6 27.60 -34.99 47.43
CA VAL A 6 27.47 -35.08 45.95
C VAL A 6 26.40 -34.12 45.40
N LEU A 7 26.35 -32.89 45.92
CA LEU A 7 25.48 -31.82 45.39
C LEU A 7 26.27 -30.50 45.19
N GLU A 8 27.48 -30.59 44.66
CA GLU A 8 28.20 -29.45 44.10
C GLU A 8 28.69 -29.85 42.72
N ASP A 9 28.02 -29.32 41.69
CA ASP A 9 28.43 -29.12 40.28
C ASP A 9 27.32 -29.46 39.25
N GLU A 10 26.19 -28.75 39.33
CA GLU A 10 25.31 -28.52 38.17
C GLU A 10 24.93 -27.02 38.09
N SER A 11 25.94 -26.15 38.02
CA SER A 11 25.76 -24.74 37.64
C SER A 11 26.57 -24.37 36.40
N GLU A 12 26.61 -25.28 35.41
CA GLU A 12 27.09 -24.95 34.06
C GLU A 12 25.90 -24.67 33.15
N THR A 13 25.72 -23.37 32.88
CA THR A 13 25.16 -22.78 31.66
C THR A 13 23.76 -23.21 31.25
N ASP A 14 22.75 -22.61 31.90
CA ASP A 14 21.47 -22.35 31.24
C ASP A 14 21.60 -21.02 30.46
N GLN A 15 22.54 -20.96 29.50
CA GLN A 15 22.54 -19.89 28.51
C GLN A 15 21.41 -20.24 27.54
N GLY A 16 20.29 -19.54 27.68
CA GLY A 16 19.16 -19.69 26.78
C GLY A 16 19.58 -19.40 25.33
N LEU A 17 18.89 -20.02 24.37
CA LEU A 17 19.11 -19.82 22.92
C LEU A 17 19.19 -18.34 22.49
N PHE A 18 18.60 -17.45 23.29
CA PHE A 18 18.51 -16.02 23.05
C PHE A 18 19.55 -15.20 23.82
N ASP A 19 20.25 -15.75 24.81
CA ASP A 19 21.17 -14.99 25.65
C ASP A 19 22.41 -14.55 24.85
N ASP A 20 22.93 -15.42 24.00
CA ASP A 20 24.03 -15.08 23.09
C ASP A 20 23.58 -14.05 22.03
N LEU A 21 22.32 -14.10 21.59
CA LEU A 21 21.75 -13.15 20.63
C LEU A 21 21.45 -11.78 21.26
N LEU A 22 21.13 -11.75 22.56
CA LEU A 22 20.85 -10.54 23.34
C LEU A 22 22.12 -9.90 23.94
N SER A 23 23.25 -10.60 23.91
CA SER A 23 24.53 -10.13 24.47
C SER A 23 25.18 -8.99 23.66
N GLY A 24 24.77 -8.80 22.40
CA GLY A 24 25.27 -7.73 21.53
C GLY A 24 24.78 -6.34 21.94
N LYS A 25 25.53 -5.30 21.62
CA LYS A 25 25.06 -3.91 21.78
C LYS A 25 23.90 -3.69 20.79
N PRO A 26 22.70 -3.24 21.23
CA PRO A 26 21.61 -2.98 20.32
C PRO A 26 21.96 -1.79 19.42
N ILE A 27 21.74 -1.91 18.12
CA ILE A 27 21.98 -0.84 17.14
C ILE A 27 20.75 0.08 17.08
N PHE A 28 19.55 -0.50 17.17
CA PHE A 28 18.31 0.28 17.19
C PHE A 28 17.91 0.71 18.61
N GLU A 29 17.37 1.91 18.70
CA GLU A 29 16.57 2.38 19.84
C GLU A 29 15.08 2.11 19.59
N ASN A 30 14.59 2.49 18.40
CA ASN A 30 13.22 2.21 17.96
C ASN A 30 13.13 1.92 16.46
N LYS A 31 13.19 0.64 16.13
CA LYS A 31 13.12 0.15 14.75
C LYS A 31 11.79 0.45 14.04
N GLU A 32 10.68 0.55 14.78
CA GLU A 32 9.35 0.73 14.18
C GLU A 32 9.21 2.05 13.42
N VAL A 33 10.01 3.06 13.78
CA VAL A 33 10.06 4.37 13.11
C VAL A 33 10.49 4.25 11.64
N LEU A 34 11.30 3.25 11.29
CA LEU A 34 11.76 3.04 9.91
C LEU A 34 10.77 2.25 9.06
N ARG A 35 9.67 1.76 9.63
CA ARG A 35 8.67 1.02 8.85
C ARG A 35 7.84 1.95 7.96
N PRO A 36 7.39 1.47 6.78
CA PRO A 36 6.53 2.25 5.89
C PRO A 36 5.19 2.70 6.52
N SER A 37 4.70 1.98 7.53
CA SER A 37 3.45 2.29 8.22
C SER A 37 3.55 3.45 9.20
N TYR A 38 4.77 3.85 9.60
CA TYR A 38 4.95 4.94 10.55
C TYR A 38 4.72 6.30 9.88
N THR A 39 3.80 7.10 10.45
CA THR A 39 3.55 8.48 10.03
C THR A 39 4.28 9.43 10.97
N PRO A 40 5.24 10.25 10.49
CA PRO A 40 6.01 11.14 11.34
C PRO A 40 5.23 12.42 11.67
N HIS A 41 5.62 13.09 12.76
CA HIS A 41 5.08 14.39 13.13
C HIS A 41 5.55 15.53 12.21
N GLU A 42 6.66 15.33 11.51
CA GLU A 42 7.17 16.28 10.51
C GLU A 42 7.55 15.54 9.22
N LEU A 43 7.27 16.18 8.09
CA LEU A 43 7.58 15.65 6.76
C LEU A 43 8.50 16.65 6.04
N PRO A 44 9.84 16.50 6.18
CA PRO A 44 10.81 17.35 5.53
C PRO A 44 10.57 17.41 4.01
N HIS A 45 10.78 18.60 3.43
CA HIS A 45 10.68 18.83 1.98
C HIS A 45 9.28 18.62 1.37
N ARG A 46 8.22 18.55 2.20
CA ARG A 46 6.80 18.51 1.78
C ARG A 46 5.92 19.60 2.36
N THR A 47 6.52 20.59 3.00
CA THR A 47 5.83 21.72 3.63
C THR A 47 4.94 22.48 2.65
N ASP A 48 5.39 22.70 1.40
CA ASP A 48 4.57 23.39 0.39
C ASP A 48 3.32 22.60 -0.01
N GLN A 49 3.45 21.28 -0.22
CA GLN A 49 2.32 20.41 -0.54
C GLN A 49 1.34 20.34 0.65
N ILE A 50 1.86 20.19 1.86
CA ILE A 50 1.08 20.16 3.10
C ILE A 50 0.30 21.46 3.29
N ASN A 51 0.95 22.61 3.13
CA ASN A 51 0.31 23.92 3.27
C ASN A 51 -0.78 24.13 2.21
N LYS A 52 -0.59 23.66 0.98
CA LYS A 52 -1.63 23.71 -0.07
C LYS A 52 -2.85 22.87 0.32
N MET A 53 -2.64 21.61 0.72
CA MET A 53 -3.74 20.75 1.18
C MET A 53 -4.48 21.37 2.36
N ALA A 54 -3.76 21.86 3.37
CA ALA A 54 -4.35 22.50 4.55
C ALA A 54 -5.16 23.76 4.18
N THR A 55 -4.65 24.58 3.24
CA THR A 55 -5.35 25.80 2.78
C THR A 55 -6.67 25.48 2.08
N ILE A 56 -6.74 24.36 1.35
CA ILE A 56 -7.97 23.90 0.69
C ILE A 56 -8.95 23.31 1.73
N LEU A 57 -8.45 22.43 2.59
CA LEU A 57 -9.27 21.69 3.56
C LEU A 57 -9.75 22.55 4.74
N VAL A 58 -9.16 23.73 4.99
CA VAL A 58 -9.64 24.65 6.04
C VAL A 58 -11.10 25.07 5.83
N ALA A 59 -11.61 25.02 4.60
CA ALA A 59 -13.03 25.23 4.30
C ALA A 59 -13.93 24.26 5.08
N ALA A 60 -13.49 23.01 5.27
CA ALA A 60 -14.24 22.00 6.03
C ALA A 60 -14.46 22.43 7.48
N LEU A 61 -13.44 23.04 8.09
CA LEU A 61 -13.50 23.55 9.46
C LEU A 61 -14.41 24.78 9.60
N ARG A 62 -14.82 25.40 8.49
CA ARG A 62 -15.80 26.49 8.45
C ARG A 62 -17.21 26.00 8.13
N GLY A 63 -17.41 24.69 7.96
CA GLY A 63 -18.67 24.11 7.49
C GLY A 63 -18.92 24.33 5.99
N GLU A 64 -17.92 24.80 5.24
CA GLU A 64 -18.00 24.99 3.79
C GLU A 64 -17.54 23.71 3.06
N THR A 65 -17.99 23.52 1.83
CA THR A 65 -17.52 22.41 0.98
C THR A 65 -16.09 22.67 0.52
N PRO A 66 -15.10 21.84 0.91
CA PRO A 66 -13.75 21.95 0.37
C PRO A 66 -13.72 21.49 -1.09
N SER A 67 -12.85 22.10 -1.89
CA SER A 67 -12.57 21.62 -3.24
C SER A 67 -11.98 20.22 -3.23
N ASN A 68 -12.27 19.44 -4.27
CA ASN A 68 -11.66 18.13 -4.46
C ASN A 68 -10.17 18.29 -4.82
N ILE A 69 -9.34 17.44 -4.22
CA ILE A 69 -7.88 17.47 -4.38
C ILE A 69 -7.45 16.21 -5.11
N LEU A 70 -6.67 16.37 -6.18
CA LEU A 70 -6.05 15.26 -6.88
C LEU A 70 -4.52 15.36 -6.78
N ILE A 71 -3.92 14.32 -6.19
CA ILE A 71 -2.51 14.25 -5.85
C ILE A 71 -1.79 13.26 -6.79
N TYR A 72 -0.73 13.73 -7.43
CA TYR A 72 0.09 12.92 -8.34
C TYR A 72 1.55 12.85 -7.92
N GLY A 73 2.21 11.77 -8.30
CA GLY A 73 3.66 11.61 -8.16
C GLY A 73 4.05 10.16 -8.15
N LYS A 74 5.32 9.86 -8.39
CA LYS A 74 5.82 8.47 -8.33
C LYS A 74 5.64 7.86 -6.94
N THR A 75 5.80 6.55 -6.84
CA THR A 75 5.80 5.86 -5.56
C THR A 75 6.88 6.42 -4.61
N GLY A 76 6.58 6.44 -3.31
CA GLY A 76 7.56 6.85 -2.30
C GLY A 76 7.91 8.34 -2.26
N THR A 77 7.18 9.20 -2.98
CA THR A 77 7.39 10.66 -2.94
C THR A 77 6.72 11.36 -1.76
N GLY A 78 6.03 10.62 -0.88
CA GLY A 78 5.41 11.15 0.35
C GLY A 78 3.95 11.57 0.25
N LYS A 79 3.24 11.20 -0.83
CA LYS A 79 1.82 11.53 -1.06
C LYS A 79 0.91 11.08 0.09
N THR A 80 0.81 9.77 0.32
CA THR A 80 -0.02 9.17 1.37
C THR A 80 0.35 9.67 2.75
N ALA A 81 1.66 9.81 3.04
CA ALA A 81 2.13 10.30 4.33
C ALA A 81 1.70 11.76 4.58
N SER A 82 1.82 12.62 3.57
CA SER A 82 1.43 14.04 3.68
C SER A 82 -0.08 14.21 3.75
N ALA A 83 -0.83 13.43 2.98
CA ALA A 83 -2.29 13.44 3.02
C ALA A 83 -2.80 12.97 4.38
N LYS A 84 -2.30 11.82 4.89
CA LYS A 84 -2.64 11.33 6.24
C LYS A 84 -2.26 12.30 7.35
N PHE A 85 -1.09 12.95 7.26
CA PHE A 85 -0.68 13.97 8.21
C PHE A 85 -1.68 15.13 8.25
N VAL A 86 -2.05 15.68 7.08
CA VAL A 86 -3.04 16.77 7.01
C VAL A 86 -4.42 16.30 7.49
N SER A 87 -4.83 15.07 7.16
CA SER A 87 -6.08 14.48 7.65
C SER A 87 -6.12 14.41 9.18
N GLN A 88 -5.04 13.92 9.81
CA GLN A 88 -4.94 13.82 11.27
C GLN A 88 -4.99 15.20 11.93
N GLU A 89 -4.28 16.19 11.39
CA GLU A 89 -4.32 17.57 11.88
C GLU A 89 -5.71 18.21 11.70
N LEU A 90 -6.40 17.90 10.58
CA LEU A 90 -7.77 18.33 10.33
C LEU A 90 -8.74 17.77 11.36
N GLU A 91 -8.66 16.47 11.67
CA GLU A 91 -9.50 15.81 12.68
C GLU A 91 -9.21 16.30 14.10
N ALA A 92 -7.93 16.45 14.47
CA ALA A 92 -7.56 16.99 15.77
C ALA A 92 -8.06 18.44 15.95
N THR A 93 -8.02 19.23 14.88
CA THR A 93 -8.53 20.60 14.88
C THR A 93 -10.06 20.63 14.91
N SER A 94 -10.70 19.72 14.19
CA SER A 94 -12.15 19.50 14.17
C SER A 94 -12.69 19.23 15.58
N GLU A 95 -12.06 18.30 16.31
CA GLU A 95 -12.42 17.99 17.71
C GLU A 95 -12.18 19.18 18.66
N LYS A 96 -11.07 19.90 18.47
CA LYS A 96 -10.73 21.06 19.32
C LYS A 96 -11.73 22.20 19.19
N TYR A 97 -12.29 22.42 18.01
CA TYR A 97 -13.24 23.50 17.74
C TYR A 97 -14.70 23.02 17.67
N ASP A 98 -14.95 21.74 17.98
CA ASP A 98 -16.28 21.11 17.97
C ASP A 98 -17.00 21.28 16.61
N VAL A 99 -16.26 21.10 15.52
CA VAL A 99 -16.79 21.14 14.15
C VAL A 99 -17.06 19.70 13.71
N PRO A 100 -18.19 19.38 13.05
CA PRO A 100 -18.46 18.01 12.60
C PRO A 100 -17.70 17.70 11.30
N CYS A 101 -16.36 17.67 11.33
CA CYS A 101 -15.52 17.27 10.21
C CYS A 101 -14.87 15.90 10.45
N ARG A 102 -14.92 15.01 9.46
CA ARG A 102 -14.43 13.63 9.52
C ARG A 102 -13.64 13.25 8.27
N VAL A 103 -12.65 12.38 8.41
CA VAL A 103 -11.82 11.93 7.28
C VAL A 103 -11.82 10.41 7.14
N GLU A 104 -12.22 9.91 5.98
CA GLU A 104 -12.18 8.48 5.64
C GLU A 104 -11.03 8.14 4.71
N TYR A 105 -10.24 7.13 5.08
CA TYR A 105 -9.17 6.61 4.23
C TYR A 105 -9.52 5.24 3.65
N ILE A 106 -9.37 5.11 2.33
CA ILE A 106 -9.47 3.83 1.61
C ILE A 106 -8.24 3.65 0.72
N ASN A 107 -7.59 2.50 0.86
CA ASN A 107 -6.57 2.05 -0.09
C ASN A 107 -7.24 1.24 -1.22
N CYS A 108 -7.27 1.81 -2.42
CA CYS A 108 -7.87 1.21 -3.61
C CYS A 108 -7.04 0.09 -4.24
N GLU A 109 -5.81 -0.15 -3.78
CA GLU A 109 -5.04 -1.36 -4.12
C GLU A 109 -5.66 -2.61 -3.46
N VAL A 110 -6.18 -2.45 -2.23
CA VAL A 110 -6.80 -3.53 -1.44
C VAL A 110 -8.31 -3.63 -1.71
N THR A 111 -8.96 -2.47 -1.82
CA THR A 111 -10.39 -2.33 -2.10
C THR A 111 -10.55 -1.77 -3.52
N ASP A 112 -10.46 -2.66 -4.49
CA ASP A 112 -10.21 -2.35 -5.91
C ASP A 112 -11.46 -2.43 -6.80
N THR A 113 -12.65 -2.55 -6.19
CA THR A 113 -13.92 -2.55 -6.91
C THR A 113 -14.85 -1.46 -6.42
N GLN A 114 -15.60 -0.87 -7.36
CA GLN A 114 -16.66 0.12 -7.07
C GLN A 114 -17.53 -0.29 -5.90
N TYR A 115 -18.03 -1.52 -5.97
CA TYR A 115 -18.94 -2.06 -4.98
C TYR A 115 -18.32 -2.05 -3.59
N ARG A 116 -17.09 -2.55 -3.44
CA ARG A 116 -16.43 -2.68 -2.14
C ARG A 116 -16.06 -1.32 -1.56
N VAL A 117 -15.63 -0.36 -2.39
CA VAL A 117 -15.36 1.02 -1.95
C VAL A 117 -16.63 1.65 -1.37
N LEU A 118 -17.74 1.61 -2.10
CA LEU A 118 -19.02 2.18 -1.64
C LEU A 118 -19.57 1.46 -0.41
N ALA A 119 -19.51 0.13 -0.37
CA ALA A 119 -19.98 -0.66 0.77
C ALA A 119 -19.13 -0.38 2.03
N GLN A 120 -17.81 -0.27 1.89
CA GLN A 120 -16.92 0.07 3.00
C GLN A 120 -17.21 1.47 3.55
N LEU A 121 -17.39 2.46 2.67
CA LEU A 121 -17.78 3.81 3.08
C LEU A 121 -19.15 3.80 3.78
N ALA A 122 -20.16 3.19 3.16
CA ALA A 122 -21.50 3.08 3.74
C ALA A 122 -21.46 2.51 5.15
N ASN A 123 -20.81 1.37 5.35
CA ASN A 123 -20.69 0.73 6.66
C ASN A 123 -19.99 1.62 7.68
N THR A 124 -18.94 2.33 7.27
CA THR A 124 -18.23 3.25 8.18
C THR A 124 -19.12 4.40 8.64
N PHE A 125 -19.94 4.96 7.75
CA PHE A 125 -20.90 6.00 8.13
C PHE A 125 -22.08 5.44 8.94
N ILE A 126 -22.59 4.25 8.61
CA ILE A 126 -23.64 3.56 9.35
C ILE A 126 -23.21 3.30 10.79
N GLU A 127 -22.03 2.72 11.01
CA GLU A 127 -21.50 2.43 12.35
C GLU A 127 -21.39 3.71 13.21
N ARG A 128 -21.02 4.83 12.59
CA ARG A 128 -20.96 6.12 13.28
C ARG A 128 -22.32 6.72 13.56
N ASN A 129 -23.27 6.54 12.64
CA ASN A 129 -24.64 6.98 12.87
C ASN A 129 -25.26 6.18 14.01
N GLN A 130 -25.00 4.88 14.09
CA GLN A 130 -25.42 4.05 15.23
C GLN A 130 -24.82 4.57 16.55
N ALA A 131 -23.53 4.88 16.58
CA ALA A 131 -22.87 5.43 17.77
C ALA A 131 -23.45 6.81 18.17
N TYR A 132 -23.69 7.69 17.19
CA TYR A 132 -24.33 8.99 17.42
C TYR A 132 -25.76 8.84 17.98
N VAL A 133 -26.56 7.93 17.40
CA VAL A 133 -27.92 7.67 17.85
C VAL A 133 -27.93 7.09 19.26
N GLU A 134 -26.99 6.20 19.59
CA GLU A 134 -26.88 5.61 20.93
C GLU A 134 -26.51 6.64 22.01
N ASP A 135 -25.55 7.52 21.74
CA ASP A 135 -25.20 8.63 22.62
C ASP A 135 -26.39 9.58 22.81
N ARG A 136 -27.06 9.92 21.70
CA ARG A 136 -28.22 10.81 21.71
C ARG A 136 -29.41 10.21 22.46
N LEU A 137 -29.69 8.92 22.29
CA LEU A 137 -30.74 8.23 23.04
C LEU A 137 -30.45 8.26 24.54
N THR A 138 -29.20 8.00 24.93
CA THR A 138 -28.78 8.05 26.35
C THR A 138 -29.06 9.43 26.96
N ASP A 139 -28.70 10.50 26.26
CA ASP A 139 -28.95 11.87 26.70
C ASP A 139 -30.45 12.20 26.80
N LEU A 140 -31.24 11.78 25.80
CA LEU A 140 -32.67 12.06 25.74
C LEU A 140 -33.45 11.26 26.77
N GLU A 141 -33.06 10.02 27.05
CA GLU A 141 -33.65 9.18 28.11
C GLU A 141 -33.37 9.76 29.50
N ASP A 142 -32.14 10.23 29.78
CA ASP A 142 -31.84 10.95 31.04
C ASP A 142 -32.68 12.22 31.18
N LEU A 143 -32.75 13.02 30.10
CA LEU A 143 -33.57 14.21 30.06
C LEU A 143 -35.05 13.89 30.29
N HIS A 144 -35.56 12.82 29.69
CA HIS A 144 -36.95 12.39 29.81
C HIS A 144 -37.28 11.97 31.25
N GLU A 145 -36.43 11.16 31.89
CA GLU A 145 -36.61 10.76 33.29
C GLU A 145 -36.57 11.95 34.24
N ARG A 146 -35.67 12.91 34.02
CA ARG A 146 -35.60 14.14 34.82
C ARG A 146 -36.82 15.04 34.60
N ALA A 147 -37.22 15.24 33.35
CA ALA A 147 -38.37 16.06 32.98
C ALA A 147 -39.71 15.48 33.46
N ARG A 148 -39.79 14.16 33.64
CA ARG A 148 -40.93 13.47 34.25
C ARG A 148 -41.15 13.86 35.72
N VAL A 149 -40.06 14.13 36.44
CA VAL A 149 -40.08 14.56 37.84
C VAL A 149 -40.28 16.08 37.96
N ASP A 150 -39.61 16.84 37.09
CA ASP A 150 -39.71 18.30 37.03
C ASP A 150 -39.81 18.79 35.57
N SER A 151 -41.02 19.16 35.16
CA SER A 151 -41.29 19.63 33.79
C SER A 151 -40.60 20.95 33.45
N ALA A 152 -40.09 21.70 34.44
CA ALA A 152 -39.36 22.94 34.19
C ALA A 152 -38.02 22.71 33.49
N ILE A 153 -37.46 21.50 33.56
CA ILE A 153 -36.19 21.12 32.92
C ILE A 153 -36.28 21.18 31.38
N LEU A 154 -37.49 21.01 30.82
CA LEU A 154 -37.71 21.10 29.37
C LEU A 154 -37.56 22.52 28.83
N ALA A 155 -37.66 23.56 29.68
CA ALA A 155 -37.57 24.96 29.25
C ALA A 155 -36.19 25.34 28.69
N ASP A 156 -35.14 24.61 29.10
CA ASP A 156 -33.77 24.78 28.60
C ASP A 156 -33.44 23.80 27.45
N SER A 157 -34.43 23.06 26.95
CA SER A 157 -34.28 22.06 25.89
C SER A 157 -34.97 22.49 24.59
N ASN A 158 -34.74 21.75 23.50
CA ASN A 158 -35.40 21.94 22.21
C ASN A 158 -36.80 21.29 22.13
N TYR A 159 -37.35 20.79 23.24
CA TYR A 159 -38.60 20.03 23.27
C TYR A 159 -39.67 20.76 24.07
N ASP A 160 -40.82 21.02 23.44
CA ASP A 160 -41.95 21.76 24.04
C ASP A 160 -42.75 20.91 25.04
N SER A 161 -42.68 19.57 24.92
CA SER A 161 -43.37 18.65 25.81
C SER A 161 -42.64 17.30 25.98
N LEU A 162 -42.99 16.57 27.05
CA LEU A 162 -42.56 15.17 27.23
C LEU A 162 -42.99 14.27 26.08
N GLY A 163 -44.13 14.58 25.44
CA GLY A 163 -44.61 13.83 24.28
C GLY A 163 -43.71 14.03 23.06
N ASP A 164 -43.22 15.25 22.84
CA ASP A 164 -42.29 15.55 21.74
C ASP A 164 -40.92 14.89 21.96
N LEU A 165 -40.47 14.87 23.22
CA LEU A 165 -39.24 14.18 23.61
C LEU A 165 -39.35 12.66 23.42
N GLN A 166 -40.46 12.04 23.84
CA GLN A 166 -40.70 10.61 23.61
C GLN A 166 -40.80 10.28 22.12
N ALA A 167 -41.48 11.13 21.33
CA ALA A 167 -41.59 10.92 19.88
C ALA A 167 -40.22 10.95 19.19
N GLU A 168 -39.30 11.80 19.67
CA GLU A 168 -37.93 11.84 19.17
C GLU A 168 -37.13 10.58 19.55
N ILE A 169 -37.28 10.09 20.79
CA ILE A 169 -36.68 8.82 21.23
C ILE A 169 -37.18 7.67 20.34
N ASP A 170 -38.51 7.53 20.17
CA ASP A 170 -39.12 6.48 19.35
C ASP A 170 -38.63 6.54 17.89
N ARG A 171 -38.46 7.75 17.34
CA ARG A 171 -37.91 7.94 15.99
C ARG A 171 -36.46 7.46 15.90
N LEU A 172 -35.61 7.85 16.83
CA LEU A 172 -34.19 7.46 16.86
C LEU A 172 -34.02 5.94 17.07
N GLU A 173 -34.86 5.32 17.89
CA GLU A 173 -34.91 3.85 18.04
C GLU A 173 -35.29 3.16 16.72
N ALA A 174 -36.27 3.70 16.00
CA ALA A 174 -36.68 3.17 14.70
C ALA A 174 -35.55 3.30 13.65
N ASP A 175 -34.94 4.47 13.55
CA ASP A 175 -33.80 4.71 12.66
C ASP A 175 -32.66 3.71 12.94
N ARG A 176 -32.30 3.53 14.22
CA ARG A 176 -31.25 2.58 14.65
C ARG A 176 -31.58 1.15 14.24
N ALA A 177 -32.84 0.74 14.32
CA ALA A 177 -33.28 -0.61 13.94
C ALA A 177 -33.21 -0.84 12.42
N GLU A 178 -33.32 0.21 11.61
CA GLU A 178 -33.25 0.15 10.14
C GLU A 178 -31.82 0.25 9.59
N MET A 179 -30.86 0.72 10.40
CA MET A 179 -29.43 0.80 10.04
C MET A 179 -28.80 -0.61 9.89
N GLU A 180 -29.02 -1.25 8.75
CA GLU A 180 -28.43 -2.54 8.37
C GLU A 180 -27.08 -2.36 7.67
N PRO A 181 -26.02 -3.11 8.03
CA PRO A 181 -24.76 -3.06 7.32
C PRO A 181 -24.92 -3.56 5.88
N VAL A 182 -24.31 -2.84 4.95
CA VAL A 182 -24.22 -3.20 3.54
C VAL A 182 -23.33 -4.45 3.41
N PRO A 183 -23.82 -5.54 2.78
CA PRO A 183 -23.01 -6.73 2.58
C PRO A 183 -21.88 -6.47 1.57
N MET A 184 -20.77 -7.21 1.69
CA MET A 184 -19.63 -7.06 0.77
C MET A 184 -19.86 -7.65 -0.63
N THR A 185 -20.98 -8.35 -0.83
CA THR A 185 -21.49 -8.76 -2.16
C THR A 185 -23.01 -8.98 -2.11
N GLY A 186 -23.67 -8.97 -3.27
CA GLY A 186 -25.04 -9.47 -3.43
C GLY A 186 -26.13 -8.41 -3.52
N TRP A 187 -25.88 -7.18 -3.08
CA TRP A 187 -26.78 -6.06 -3.37
C TRP A 187 -26.53 -5.49 -4.78
N PRO A 188 -27.55 -4.90 -5.44
CA PRO A 188 -27.33 -4.06 -6.61
C PRO A 188 -26.47 -2.84 -6.25
N THR A 189 -25.56 -2.43 -7.13
CA THR A 189 -24.67 -1.28 -6.92
C THR A 189 -25.46 0.00 -6.62
N ASP A 190 -26.59 0.23 -7.30
CA ASP A 190 -27.43 1.41 -7.08
C ASP A 190 -28.02 1.44 -5.66
N ARG A 191 -28.38 0.27 -5.10
CA ARG A 191 -28.86 0.17 -3.72
C ARG A 191 -27.75 0.53 -2.74
N VAL A 192 -26.54 0.00 -2.95
CA VAL A 192 -25.36 0.33 -2.13
C VAL A 192 -25.05 1.82 -2.20
N TYR A 193 -25.16 2.41 -3.39
CA TYR A 193 -24.97 3.83 -3.60
C TYR A 193 -25.98 4.68 -2.83
N SER A 194 -27.28 4.41 -2.95
CA SER A 194 -28.31 5.13 -2.17
C SER A 194 -28.11 4.97 -0.66
N THR A 195 -27.80 3.76 -0.21
CA THR A 195 -27.53 3.50 1.23
C THR A 195 -26.32 4.29 1.73
N PHE A 196 -25.27 4.40 0.92
CA PHE A 196 -24.10 5.22 1.24
C PHE A 196 -24.47 6.70 1.38
N PHE A 197 -25.30 7.24 0.48
CA PHE A 197 -25.74 8.64 0.52
C PHE A 197 -26.56 8.93 1.76
N GLU A 198 -27.57 8.10 2.03
CA GLU A 198 -28.40 8.19 3.23
C GLU A 198 -27.54 8.14 4.50
N ALA A 199 -26.54 7.25 4.55
CA ALA A 199 -25.63 7.15 5.69
C ALA A 199 -24.75 8.39 5.87
N VAL A 200 -24.27 9.02 4.79
CA VAL A 200 -23.48 10.27 4.88
C VAL A 200 -24.35 11.46 5.31
N ASP A 201 -25.58 11.53 4.83
CA ASP A 201 -26.48 12.69 5.01
C ASP A 201 -27.31 12.64 6.30
N TYR A 202 -27.33 11.49 7.00
CA TYR A 202 -28.11 11.29 8.23
C TYR A 202 -27.79 12.28 9.36
N VAL A 203 -26.50 12.64 9.52
CA VAL A 203 -26.08 13.69 10.46
C VAL A 203 -25.25 14.71 9.70
N GLU A 204 -25.60 15.99 9.85
CA GLU A 204 -24.85 17.12 9.29
C GLU A 204 -23.36 17.03 9.64
N ARG A 205 -22.53 16.88 8.62
CA ARG A 205 -21.07 16.81 8.74
C ARG A 205 -20.38 17.19 7.44
N VAL A 206 -19.10 17.57 7.53
CA VAL A 206 -18.19 17.66 6.39
C VAL A 206 -17.31 16.42 6.37
N ALA A 207 -17.50 15.54 5.39
CA ALA A 207 -16.73 14.32 5.21
C ALA A 207 -15.66 14.49 4.13
N VAL A 208 -14.41 14.18 4.46
CA VAL A 208 -13.29 14.15 3.50
C VAL A 208 -12.98 12.70 3.19
N ILE A 209 -13.18 12.27 1.96
CA ILE A 209 -12.93 10.89 1.51
C ILE A 209 -11.58 10.85 0.78
N MET A 210 -10.59 10.25 1.43
CA MET A 210 -9.27 10.01 0.88
C MET A 210 -9.21 8.63 0.22
N LEU A 211 -9.10 8.64 -1.11
CA LEU A 211 -8.93 7.45 -1.92
C LEU A 211 -7.47 7.37 -2.36
N ASP A 212 -6.76 6.33 -1.92
CA ASP A 212 -5.34 6.12 -2.21
C ASP A 212 -5.16 5.05 -3.28
N GLU A 213 -4.16 5.23 -4.14
CA GLU A 213 -3.93 4.41 -5.35
C GLU A 213 -5.17 4.27 -6.24
N ILE A 214 -5.86 5.38 -6.49
CA ILE A 214 -7.14 5.40 -7.24
C ILE A 214 -7.00 4.90 -8.68
N ASP A 215 -5.79 4.92 -9.24
CA ASP A 215 -5.50 4.32 -10.54
C ASP A 215 -5.86 2.83 -10.56
N LYS A 216 -5.66 2.10 -9.46
CA LYS A 216 -6.02 0.67 -9.37
C LYS A 216 -7.51 0.42 -9.41
N LEU A 217 -8.30 1.32 -8.83
CA LEU A 217 -9.76 1.27 -8.90
C LEU A 217 -10.23 1.49 -10.34
N VAL A 218 -9.70 2.52 -11.01
CA VAL A 218 -10.10 2.88 -12.37
C VAL A 218 -9.67 1.84 -13.40
N GLU A 219 -8.46 1.28 -13.26
CA GLU A 219 -7.96 0.19 -14.13
C GLU A 219 -8.89 -1.04 -14.13
N LYS A 220 -9.53 -1.35 -13.00
CA LYS A 220 -10.39 -2.54 -12.86
C LYS A 220 -11.88 -2.28 -13.06
N SER A 221 -12.38 -1.14 -12.56
CA SER A 221 -13.82 -0.86 -12.46
C SER A 221 -14.29 0.31 -13.33
N GLY A 222 -13.38 1.00 -14.02
CA GLY A 222 -13.70 2.26 -14.71
C GLY A 222 -13.82 3.45 -13.76
N ASP A 223 -14.22 4.61 -14.29
CA ASP A 223 -14.29 5.88 -13.56
C ASP A 223 -15.68 6.21 -12.99
N ASP A 224 -16.66 5.30 -13.11
CA ASP A 224 -18.03 5.49 -12.63
C ASP A 224 -18.10 5.81 -11.12
N VAL A 225 -17.23 5.19 -10.31
CA VAL A 225 -17.12 5.48 -8.86
C VAL A 225 -16.77 6.94 -8.62
N LEU A 226 -15.78 7.43 -9.36
CA LEU A 226 -15.26 8.78 -9.21
C LEU A 226 -16.28 9.80 -9.74
N TYR A 227 -17.00 9.46 -10.82
CA TYR A 227 -18.12 10.25 -11.31
C TYR A 227 -19.19 10.44 -10.24
N ASN A 228 -19.62 9.34 -9.64
CA ASN A 228 -20.65 9.31 -8.60
C ASN A 228 -20.23 10.07 -7.34
N LEU A 229 -19.03 9.78 -6.80
CA LEU A 229 -18.53 10.47 -5.60
C LEU A 229 -18.32 11.97 -5.85
N SER A 230 -17.76 12.37 -6.99
CA SER A 230 -17.43 13.77 -7.26
C SER A 230 -18.67 14.67 -7.41
N ARG A 231 -19.86 14.09 -7.65
CA ARG A 231 -21.13 14.80 -7.83
C ARG A 231 -22.09 14.65 -6.65
N MET A 232 -21.69 13.88 -5.64
CA MET A 232 -22.51 13.57 -4.48
C MET A 232 -23.07 14.81 -3.78
N ASN A 233 -22.28 15.89 -3.69
CA ASN A 233 -22.72 17.14 -3.07
C ASN A 233 -24.00 17.75 -3.67
N SER A 234 -24.38 17.39 -4.90
CA SER A 234 -25.63 17.87 -5.50
C SER A 234 -26.88 17.14 -5.01
N GLU A 235 -26.72 15.98 -4.36
CA GLU A 235 -27.83 15.17 -3.83
C GLU A 235 -27.86 15.17 -2.28
N LEU A 236 -26.83 15.69 -1.61
CA LEU A 236 -26.80 15.83 -0.14
C LEU A 236 -27.55 17.08 0.32
N GLU A 237 -28.38 16.93 1.35
CA GLU A 237 -29.12 18.06 1.94
C GLU A 237 -28.33 18.67 3.11
N ASN A 238 -27.92 17.83 4.06
CA ASN A 238 -27.33 18.25 5.34
C ASN A 238 -25.80 18.25 5.29
N SER A 239 -25.21 17.21 4.70
CA SER A 239 -23.78 16.96 4.73
C SER A 239 -23.07 17.53 3.51
N ARG A 240 -21.75 17.66 3.61
CA ARG A 240 -20.85 18.02 2.50
C ARG A 240 -19.73 16.99 2.40
N VAL A 241 -19.29 16.72 1.18
CA VAL A 241 -18.20 15.78 0.91
C VAL A 241 -17.11 16.44 0.08
N SER A 242 -15.86 16.15 0.41
CA SER A 242 -14.68 16.45 -0.42
C SER A 242 -13.89 15.18 -0.66
N ILE A 243 -13.25 15.06 -1.82
CA ILE A 243 -12.45 13.90 -2.19
C ILE A 243 -10.98 14.29 -2.27
N ILE A 244 -10.12 13.48 -1.67
CA ILE A 244 -8.67 13.50 -1.90
C ILE A 244 -8.31 12.23 -2.67
N GLY A 245 -8.10 12.37 -3.98
CA GLY A 245 -7.62 11.29 -4.83
C GLY A 245 -6.10 11.26 -4.85
N ILE A 246 -5.48 10.10 -4.62
CA ILE A 246 -4.03 9.93 -4.72
C ILE A 246 -3.74 8.89 -5.80
N SER A 247 -2.92 9.27 -6.79
CA SER A 247 -2.47 8.35 -7.82
C SER A 247 -0.94 8.32 -7.95
N ASN A 248 -0.42 7.13 -8.23
CA ASN A 248 0.99 6.93 -8.57
C ASN A 248 1.29 7.16 -10.07
N ASP A 249 0.26 7.22 -10.91
CA ASP A 249 0.39 7.43 -12.35
C ASP A 249 0.22 8.92 -12.73
N LEU A 250 1.27 9.49 -13.34
CA LEU A 250 1.25 10.86 -13.87
C LEU A 250 0.29 11.02 -15.06
N LYS A 251 -0.08 9.93 -15.72
CA LYS A 251 -1.03 9.90 -16.84
C LYS A 251 -2.43 9.51 -16.43
N PHE A 252 -2.67 9.31 -15.13
CA PHE A 252 -3.97 8.89 -14.62
C PHE A 252 -5.14 9.72 -15.17
N THR A 253 -4.96 11.05 -15.27
CA THR A 253 -6.02 11.94 -15.76
C THR A 253 -6.41 11.74 -17.22
N ASP A 254 -5.55 11.09 -18.02
CA ASP A 254 -5.82 10.84 -19.44
C ASP A 254 -6.83 9.70 -19.62
N PHE A 255 -7.04 8.89 -18.57
CA PHE A 255 -8.00 7.78 -18.56
C PHE A 255 -9.38 8.18 -18.02
N LEU A 256 -9.51 9.37 -17.43
CA LEU A 256 -10.77 9.86 -16.89
C LEU A 256 -11.61 10.54 -17.96
N ASP A 257 -12.94 10.36 -17.92
CA ASP A 257 -13.85 11.19 -18.69
C ASP A 257 -13.65 12.67 -18.33
N PRO A 258 -13.71 13.61 -19.30
CA PRO A 258 -13.52 15.04 -19.06
C PRO A 258 -14.39 15.62 -17.93
N ARG A 259 -15.58 15.05 -17.70
CA ARG A 259 -16.49 15.48 -16.62
C ARG A 259 -15.97 15.08 -15.26
N VAL A 260 -15.42 13.87 -15.12
CA VAL A 260 -14.82 13.36 -13.88
C VAL A 260 -13.53 14.10 -13.59
N LYS A 261 -12.70 14.30 -14.62
CA LYS A 261 -11.46 15.08 -14.50
C LYS A 261 -11.74 16.49 -13.98
N SER A 262 -12.77 17.15 -14.50
CA SER A 262 -13.12 18.51 -14.10
C SER A 262 -13.66 18.62 -12.68
N SER A 263 -14.34 17.60 -12.15
CA SER A 263 -14.89 17.61 -10.78
C SER A 263 -13.91 17.07 -9.75
N LEU A 264 -13.08 16.09 -10.11
CA LEU A 264 -12.12 15.46 -9.19
C LEU A 264 -10.81 16.27 -9.08
N GLY A 265 -10.38 16.91 -10.16
CA GLY A 265 -9.14 17.70 -10.24
C GLY A 265 -9.36 19.21 -10.15
N GLU A 266 -10.25 19.67 -9.28
CA GLU A 266 -10.43 21.11 -9.03
C GLU A 266 -9.10 21.74 -8.57
N GLU A 267 -8.41 21.05 -7.66
CA GLU A 267 -7.09 21.41 -7.18
C GLU A 267 -6.11 20.25 -7.42
N GLU A 268 -4.99 20.54 -8.10
CA GLU A 268 -3.98 19.53 -8.43
C GLU A 268 -2.68 19.77 -7.65
N ILE A 269 -2.20 18.73 -6.97
CA ILE A 269 -0.95 18.79 -6.18
C ILE A 269 0.02 17.74 -6.68
N VAL A 270 1.17 18.20 -7.19
CA VAL A 270 2.23 17.33 -7.68
C VAL A 270 3.31 17.13 -6.61
N PHE A 271 3.66 15.87 -6.39
CA PHE A 271 4.75 15.42 -5.53
C PHE A 271 5.95 15.00 -6.40
N PRO A 272 6.94 15.89 -6.59
CA PRO A 272 8.14 15.57 -7.34
C PRO A 272 8.97 14.52 -6.59
N PRO A 273 9.76 13.69 -7.29
CA PRO A 273 10.66 12.78 -6.61
C PRO A 273 11.70 13.49 -5.76
N TYR A 274 12.17 12.83 -4.70
CA TYR A 274 13.18 13.40 -3.83
C TYR A 274 14.56 13.37 -4.48
N ASP A 275 15.34 14.44 -4.31
CA ASP A 275 16.76 14.41 -4.61
C ASP A 275 17.58 13.75 -3.49
N ALA A 276 18.86 13.48 -3.74
CA ALA A 276 19.73 12.80 -2.79
C ALA A 276 19.93 13.58 -1.48
N ASN A 277 19.94 14.93 -1.51
CA ASN A 277 20.06 15.72 -0.30
C ASN A 277 18.77 15.67 0.52
N GLN A 278 17.62 15.76 -0.15
CA GLN A 278 16.32 15.63 0.49
C GLN A 278 16.14 14.27 1.17
N LEU A 279 16.53 13.19 0.48
CA LEU A 279 16.52 11.85 1.07
C LEU A 279 17.49 11.74 2.25
N ARG A 280 18.68 12.33 2.17
CA ARG A 280 19.64 12.36 3.29
C ARG A 280 19.02 13.03 4.52
N ASP A 281 18.40 14.20 4.34
CA ASP A 281 17.79 14.93 5.45
C ASP A 281 16.61 14.13 6.06
N ILE A 282 15.78 13.49 5.23
CA ILE A 282 14.70 12.59 5.68
C ILE A 282 15.26 11.43 6.50
N LEU A 283 16.27 10.74 5.96
CA LEU A 283 16.91 9.61 6.63
C LEU A 283 17.57 10.02 7.94
N THR A 284 18.20 11.20 7.99
CA THR A 284 18.82 11.75 9.21
C THR A 284 17.76 11.94 10.30
N HIS A 285 16.67 12.64 9.96
CA HIS A 285 15.58 12.88 10.91
C HIS A 285 14.96 11.56 11.44
N ARG A 286 14.88 10.53 10.60
CA ARG A 286 14.42 9.20 11.05
C ARG A 286 15.48 8.43 11.84
N ALA A 287 16.75 8.59 11.50
CA ALA A 287 17.85 7.93 12.17
C ALA A 287 17.98 8.38 13.62
N ASP A 288 17.84 9.70 13.87
CA ASP A 288 17.93 10.31 15.21
C ASP A 288 16.95 9.71 16.23
N VAL A 289 15.81 9.17 15.77
CA VAL A 289 14.80 8.55 16.63
C VAL A 289 14.90 7.02 16.64
N SER A 290 15.50 6.42 15.61
CA SER A 290 15.48 4.96 15.40
C SER A 290 16.76 4.24 15.81
N PHE A 291 17.92 4.90 15.72
CA PHE A 291 19.22 4.35 16.06
C PHE A 291 19.74 4.92 17.38
N LYS A 292 20.65 4.19 18.03
CA LYS A 292 21.40 4.73 19.16
C LYS A 292 22.46 5.72 18.69
N ASP A 293 22.89 6.57 19.62
CA ASP A 293 24.03 7.46 19.42
C ASP A 293 25.25 6.67 18.93
N ASP A 294 25.94 7.22 17.92
CA ASP A 294 27.13 6.63 17.28
C ASP A 294 26.91 5.24 16.64
N ALA A 295 25.67 4.77 16.46
CA ALA A 295 25.42 3.46 15.84
C ALA A 295 25.60 3.45 14.31
N LEU A 296 25.65 4.62 13.67
CA LEU A 296 25.81 4.77 12.22
C LEU A 296 27.14 5.45 11.89
N SER A 297 27.93 4.88 10.97
CA SER A 297 29.06 5.59 10.39
C SER A 297 28.59 6.75 9.49
N GLU A 298 29.40 7.81 9.36
CA GLU A 298 29.03 9.07 8.67
C GLU A 298 28.53 8.86 7.22
N ASP A 299 29.09 7.88 6.50
CA ASP A 299 28.79 7.65 5.07
C ASP A 299 27.54 6.78 4.81
N VAL A 300 26.96 6.16 5.84
CA VAL A 300 25.79 5.26 5.68
C VAL A 300 24.57 5.99 5.16
N ILE A 301 24.19 7.11 5.79
CA ILE A 301 23.00 7.87 5.39
C ILE A 301 23.18 8.48 3.99
N PRO A 302 24.31 9.14 3.66
CA PRO A 302 24.59 9.60 2.30
C PRO A 302 24.52 8.47 1.26
N LEU A 303 25.07 7.30 1.55
CA LEU A 303 25.06 6.17 0.62
C LEU A 303 23.64 5.64 0.38
N CYS A 304 22.85 5.47 1.44
CA CYS A 304 21.44 5.07 1.32
C CYS A 304 20.63 6.06 0.47
N ALA A 305 20.83 7.36 0.70
CA ALA A 305 20.17 8.42 -0.05
C ALA A 305 20.57 8.40 -1.54
N ALA A 306 21.86 8.20 -1.83
CA ALA A 306 22.36 8.14 -3.20
C ALA A 306 21.77 6.96 -3.99
N PHE A 307 21.73 5.76 -3.40
CA PHE A 307 21.13 4.58 -4.06
C PHE A 307 19.63 4.76 -4.33
N ALA A 308 18.87 5.31 -3.38
CA ALA A 308 17.45 5.55 -3.59
C ALA A 308 17.16 6.69 -4.60
N ALA A 309 17.98 7.74 -4.62
CA ALA A 309 17.87 8.83 -5.59
C ALA A 309 18.16 8.38 -7.03
N GLN A 310 19.15 7.50 -7.21
CA GLN A 310 19.53 6.98 -8.53
C GLN A 310 18.36 6.25 -9.20
N GLU A 311 17.58 5.49 -8.43
CA GLU A 311 16.55 4.66 -9.00
C GLU A 311 15.26 5.39 -9.28
N HIS A 312 14.80 6.34 -8.46
CA HIS A 312 13.69 7.26 -8.77
C HIS A 312 13.44 8.32 -7.68
N GLY A 313 14.20 8.38 -6.58
CA GLY A 313 13.92 9.30 -5.47
C GLY A 313 12.81 8.80 -4.53
N ASP A 314 12.75 7.48 -4.28
CA ASP A 314 11.75 6.82 -3.41
C ASP A 314 12.24 6.79 -1.95
N ALA A 315 11.55 7.50 -1.05
CA ALA A 315 11.90 7.55 0.37
C ALA A 315 11.63 6.24 1.11
N ARG A 316 10.66 5.42 0.68
CA ARG A 316 10.41 4.10 1.29
C ARG A 316 11.60 3.19 1.05
N ARG A 317 12.13 3.19 -0.19
CA ARG A 317 13.34 2.42 -0.52
C ARG A 317 14.53 2.87 0.32
N ALA A 318 14.72 4.18 0.47
CA ALA A 318 15.81 4.73 1.29
C ALA A 318 15.71 4.26 2.75
N LEU A 319 14.52 4.31 3.34
CA LEU A 319 14.27 3.89 4.73
C LEU A 319 14.41 2.37 4.89
N ASP A 320 13.94 1.59 3.91
CA ASP A 320 14.04 0.14 3.93
C ASP A 320 15.50 -0.33 3.83
N LEU A 321 16.29 0.35 3.01
CA LEU A 321 17.72 0.11 2.89
C LEU A 321 18.46 0.41 4.20
N LEU A 322 18.18 1.56 4.83
CA LEU A 322 18.78 1.92 6.12
C LEU A 322 18.38 0.93 7.23
N ARG A 323 17.10 0.55 7.30
CA ARG A 323 16.59 -0.45 8.25
C ARG A 323 17.28 -1.80 8.05
N THR A 324 17.33 -2.29 6.82
CA THR A 324 17.91 -3.60 6.52
C THR A 324 19.42 -3.61 6.78
N ALA A 325 20.13 -2.50 6.52
CA ALA A 325 21.54 -2.36 6.88
C ALA A 325 21.76 -2.46 8.40
N GLY A 326 20.93 -1.79 9.20
CA GLY A 326 20.98 -1.91 10.65
C GLY A 326 20.66 -3.32 11.16
N GLU A 327 19.68 -4.01 10.55
CA GLU A 327 19.38 -5.40 10.89
C GLU A 327 20.52 -6.36 10.56
N LEU A 328 21.25 -6.13 9.47
CA LEU A 328 22.43 -6.91 9.13
C LEU A 328 23.54 -6.68 10.15
N ALA A 329 23.79 -5.43 10.54
CA ALA A 329 24.77 -5.10 11.57
C ALA A 329 24.46 -5.77 12.92
N GLU A 330 23.20 -5.77 13.36
CA GLU A 330 22.80 -6.47 14.59
C GLU A 330 23.01 -7.99 14.48
N ARG A 331 22.65 -8.59 13.34
CA ARG A 331 22.87 -10.03 13.10
C ARG A 331 24.35 -10.41 13.09
N GLU A 332 25.21 -9.52 12.58
CA GLU A 332 26.66 -9.69 12.58
C GLU A 332 27.30 -9.29 13.93
N GLN A 333 26.50 -8.85 14.91
CA GLN A 333 26.96 -8.31 16.20
C GLN A 333 28.00 -7.19 16.04
N ALA A 334 27.88 -6.41 14.97
CA ALA A 334 28.75 -5.27 14.70
C ALA A 334 28.45 -4.12 15.68
N GLU A 335 29.48 -3.33 16.02
CA GLU A 335 29.27 -2.15 16.90
C GLU A 335 28.60 -0.98 16.17
N GLN A 336 28.73 -0.91 14.84
CA GLN A 336 28.20 0.17 14.00
C GLN A 336 27.74 -0.35 12.64
N VAL A 337 26.74 0.31 12.07
CA VAL A 337 26.37 0.16 10.66
C VAL A 337 27.38 0.89 9.80
N THR A 338 27.82 0.25 8.72
CA THR A 338 28.86 0.74 7.80
C THR A 338 28.38 0.65 6.35
N GLU A 339 29.13 1.23 5.41
CA GLU A 339 28.84 1.13 3.98
C GLU A 339 28.70 -0.32 3.48
N GLU A 340 29.47 -1.26 4.05
CA GLU A 340 29.40 -2.66 3.68
C GLU A 340 28.02 -3.25 3.97
N HIS A 341 27.43 -2.91 5.12
CA HIS A 341 26.09 -3.33 5.50
C HIS A 341 25.03 -2.76 4.55
N VAL A 342 25.21 -1.52 4.07
CA VAL A 342 24.30 -0.88 3.10
C VAL A 342 24.33 -1.61 1.76
N ARG A 343 25.53 -1.97 1.25
CA ARG A 343 25.66 -2.73 0.01
C ARG A 343 25.06 -4.13 0.13
N LYS A 344 25.37 -4.84 1.21
CA LYS A 344 24.73 -6.15 1.52
C LYS A 344 23.20 -6.03 1.62
N ALA A 345 22.71 -4.95 2.22
CA ALA A 345 21.27 -4.70 2.33
C ALA A 345 20.62 -4.47 0.97
N GLN A 346 21.26 -3.72 0.07
CA GLN A 346 20.77 -3.50 -1.28
C GLN A 346 20.61 -4.82 -2.03
N ASP A 347 21.66 -5.63 -2.05
CA ASP A 347 21.66 -6.94 -2.72
C ASP A 347 20.58 -7.85 -2.13
N LYS A 348 20.47 -7.88 -0.79
CA LYS A 348 19.47 -8.68 -0.09
C LYS A 348 18.04 -8.25 -0.38
N ILE A 349 17.72 -6.95 -0.34
CA ILE A 349 16.37 -6.43 -0.62
C ILE A 349 15.96 -6.77 -2.06
N GLU A 350 16.88 -6.61 -3.01
CA GLU A 350 16.63 -6.94 -4.41
C GLU A 350 16.38 -8.45 -4.60
N LEU A 351 17.21 -9.30 -3.98
CA LEU A 351 17.01 -10.75 -3.98
C LEU A 351 15.68 -11.15 -3.33
N ASP A 352 15.38 -10.67 -2.13
CA ASP A 352 14.15 -10.99 -1.39
C ASP A 352 12.89 -10.61 -2.19
N ARG A 353 12.89 -9.43 -2.83
CA ARG A 353 11.82 -8.99 -3.72
C ARG A 353 11.61 -9.96 -4.88
N VAL A 354 12.69 -10.36 -5.56
CA VAL A 354 12.62 -11.31 -6.68
C VAL A 354 12.07 -12.64 -6.21
N VAL A 355 12.56 -13.16 -5.07
CA VAL A 355 12.12 -14.44 -4.49
C VAL A 355 10.61 -14.42 -4.21
N GLU A 356 10.09 -13.35 -3.61
CA GLU A 356 8.66 -13.21 -3.30
C GLU A 356 7.78 -13.16 -4.57
N VAL A 357 8.17 -12.34 -5.54
CA VAL A 357 7.44 -12.26 -6.82
C VAL A 357 7.44 -13.63 -7.50
N VAL A 358 8.59 -14.31 -7.61
CA VAL A 358 8.68 -15.64 -8.23
C VAL A 358 7.82 -16.67 -7.50
N ARG A 359 7.77 -16.64 -6.16
CA ARG A 359 6.91 -17.55 -5.37
C ARG A 359 5.42 -17.36 -5.65
N THR A 360 4.98 -16.12 -5.81
CA THR A 360 3.56 -15.77 -6.04
C THR A 360 3.11 -15.95 -7.49
N LEU A 361 4.04 -16.14 -8.43
CA LEU A 361 3.71 -16.38 -9.83
C LEU A 361 2.80 -17.62 -10.02
N PRO A 362 1.80 -17.55 -10.91
CA PRO A 362 1.05 -18.72 -11.33
C PRO A 362 1.96 -19.80 -11.93
N THR A 363 1.58 -21.08 -11.78
CA THR A 363 2.39 -22.22 -12.28
C THR A 363 2.81 -22.06 -13.74
N GLN A 364 1.91 -21.57 -14.60
CA GLN A 364 2.22 -21.36 -16.02
C GLN A 364 3.29 -20.28 -16.25
N SER A 365 3.25 -19.18 -15.48
CA SER A 365 4.27 -18.13 -15.52
C SER A 365 5.61 -18.63 -14.96
N LYS A 366 5.59 -19.46 -13.91
CA LYS A 366 6.79 -20.12 -13.37
C LYS A 366 7.46 -21.04 -14.39
N LEU A 367 6.69 -21.82 -15.17
CA LEU A 367 7.25 -22.67 -16.23
C LEU A 367 7.88 -21.87 -17.37
N VAL A 368 7.27 -20.73 -17.74
CA VAL A 368 7.84 -19.82 -18.73
C VAL A 368 9.14 -19.21 -18.22
N LEU A 369 9.17 -18.76 -16.96
CA LEU A 369 10.38 -18.24 -16.33
C LEU A 369 11.47 -19.31 -16.24
N TYR A 370 11.11 -20.54 -15.84
CA TYR A 370 12.06 -21.65 -15.75
C TYR A 370 12.65 -22.01 -17.12
N ALA A 371 11.84 -21.95 -18.18
CA ALA A 371 12.34 -22.12 -19.55
C ALA A 371 13.38 -21.07 -19.94
N ILE A 372 13.23 -19.81 -19.50
CA ILE A 372 14.21 -18.74 -19.73
C ILE A 372 15.49 -19.00 -18.92
N VAL A 373 15.35 -19.33 -17.63
CA VAL A 373 16.47 -19.66 -16.74
C VAL A 373 17.32 -20.81 -17.31
N LEU A 374 16.67 -21.89 -17.79
CA LEU A 374 17.38 -23.02 -18.39
C LEU A 374 18.18 -22.61 -19.63
N HIS A 375 17.59 -21.81 -20.53
CA HIS A 375 18.33 -21.32 -21.71
C HIS A 375 19.57 -20.51 -21.32
N GLU A 376 19.44 -19.63 -20.34
CA GLU A 376 20.54 -18.78 -19.88
C GLU A 376 21.65 -19.59 -19.20
N LYS A 377 21.29 -20.57 -18.36
CA LYS A 377 22.23 -21.48 -17.68
C LYS A 377 23.03 -22.33 -18.67
N HIS A 378 22.43 -22.67 -19.81
CA HIS A 378 23.10 -23.36 -20.91
C HIS A 378 23.84 -22.43 -21.89
N GLY A 379 23.99 -21.15 -21.54
CA GLY A 379 24.79 -20.17 -22.28
C GLY A 379 24.13 -19.68 -23.57
N VAL A 380 22.81 -19.88 -23.76
CA VAL A 380 22.09 -19.39 -24.93
C VAL A 380 21.93 -17.87 -24.81
N ARG A 381 22.64 -17.13 -25.67
CA ARG A 381 22.48 -15.68 -25.80
C ARG A 381 21.37 -15.35 -26.81
N ASN A 382 20.65 -14.24 -26.57
CA ASN A 382 19.56 -13.75 -27.42
C ASN A 382 18.39 -14.73 -27.55
N ILE A 383 17.85 -15.15 -26.39
CA ILE A 383 16.75 -16.10 -26.29
C ILE A 383 15.52 -15.50 -27.00
N ASN A 384 14.91 -16.25 -27.90
CA ASN A 384 13.69 -15.81 -28.58
C ASN A 384 12.43 -16.48 -28.05
N THR A 385 11.26 -15.87 -28.34
CA THR A 385 9.95 -16.38 -27.90
C THR A 385 9.68 -17.84 -28.32
N GLY A 386 10.18 -18.27 -29.48
CA GLY A 386 10.05 -19.64 -29.96
C GLY A 386 10.90 -20.64 -29.18
N GLU A 387 12.13 -20.25 -28.83
CA GLU A 387 13.04 -21.05 -28.00
C GLU A 387 12.45 -21.24 -26.59
N VAL A 388 11.94 -20.17 -25.97
CA VAL A 388 11.23 -20.26 -24.69
C VAL A 388 10.04 -21.20 -24.79
N TYR A 389 9.19 -21.04 -25.81
CA TYR A 389 8.00 -21.87 -26.00
C TYR A 389 8.33 -23.36 -26.15
N ASN A 390 9.45 -23.70 -26.79
CA ASN A 390 9.86 -25.10 -26.96
C ASN A 390 10.27 -25.77 -25.66
N ILE A 391 10.95 -25.06 -24.76
CA ILE A 391 11.31 -25.59 -23.44
C ILE A 391 10.10 -25.60 -22.52
N TYR A 392 9.32 -24.53 -22.51
CA TYR A 392 8.04 -24.47 -21.79
C TYR A 392 7.14 -25.68 -22.08
N LYS A 393 6.95 -26.06 -23.36
CA LYS A 393 6.16 -27.25 -23.74
C LYS A 393 6.67 -28.54 -23.09
N ARG A 394 7.99 -28.69 -22.99
CA ARG A 394 8.60 -29.88 -22.38
C ARG A 394 8.38 -29.87 -20.88
N LEU A 395 8.62 -28.73 -20.23
CA LEU A 395 8.36 -28.56 -18.81
C LEU A 395 6.90 -28.89 -18.47
N CYS A 396 5.93 -28.41 -19.27
CA CYS A 396 4.52 -28.79 -19.12
C CYS A 396 4.29 -30.30 -19.22
N THR A 397 4.98 -30.98 -20.13
CA THR A 397 4.83 -32.44 -20.32
C THR A 397 5.39 -33.23 -19.14
N GLU A 398 6.54 -32.80 -18.60
CA GLU A 398 7.16 -33.45 -17.44
C GLU A 398 6.29 -33.37 -16.18
N ILE A 399 5.56 -32.27 -15.99
CA ILE A 399 4.72 -32.05 -14.79
C ILE A 399 3.23 -32.32 -15.02
N ASP A 400 2.87 -32.94 -16.15
CA ASP A 400 1.49 -33.21 -16.57
C ASP A 400 0.57 -31.96 -16.50
N ALA A 401 1.05 -30.83 -17.02
CA ALA A 401 0.31 -29.57 -17.09
C ALA A 401 -0.19 -29.26 -18.50
N ASP A 402 -1.33 -28.60 -18.59
CA ASP A 402 -1.88 -28.12 -19.86
C ASP A 402 -0.92 -27.14 -20.55
N VAL A 403 -0.70 -27.36 -21.85
CA VAL A 403 0.13 -26.51 -22.68
C VAL A 403 -0.68 -25.32 -23.19
N LEU A 404 -0.27 -24.12 -22.82
CA LEU A 404 -0.86 -22.88 -23.35
C LEU A 404 -0.40 -22.60 -24.78
N THR A 405 -1.16 -21.77 -25.49
CA THR A 405 -0.78 -21.33 -26.83
C THR A 405 0.48 -20.46 -26.81
N GLN A 406 1.24 -20.46 -27.91
CA GLN A 406 2.43 -19.60 -28.05
C GLN A 406 2.10 -18.10 -27.89
N ARG A 407 0.90 -17.67 -28.29
CA ARG A 407 0.41 -16.30 -28.04
C ARG A 407 0.32 -16.01 -26.55
N ARG A 408 -0.34 -16.88 -25.78
CA ARG A 408 -0.47 -16.69 -24.33
C ARG A 408 0.89 -16.71 -23.64
N VAL A 409 1.84 -17.56 -24.07
CA VAL A 409 3.21 -17.54 -23.55
C VAL A 409 3.93 -16.22 -23.85
N THR A 410 3.66 -15.62 -25.00
CA THR A 410 4.19 -14.27 -25.32
C THR A 410 3.61 -13.20 -24.40
N ASP A 411 2.33 -13.32 -24.05
CA ASP A 411 1.68 -12.44 -23.07
C ASP A 411 2.32 -12.64 -21.69
N LEU A 412 2.53 -13.89 -21.25
CA LEU A 412 3.22 -14.21 -19.98
C LEU A 412 4.65 -13.67 -19.94
N ILE A 413 5.41 -13.72 -21.03
CA ILE A 413 6.75 -13.09 -21.12
C ILE A 413 6.66 -11.58 -20.93
N SER A 414 5.60 -10.96 -21.47
CA SER A 414 5.37 -9.52 -21.31
C SER A 414 4.94 -9.17 -19.88
N GLU A 415 4.16 -10.05 -19.23
CA GLU A 415 3.82 -9.93 -17.80
C GLU A 415 5.10 -10.03 -16.93
N LEU A 416 6.01 -10.97 -17.22
CA LEU A 416 7.31 -11.08 -16.53
C LEU A 416 8.23 -9.88 -16.76
N ASP A 417 8.17 -9.27 -17.95
CA ASP A 417 8.88 -8.04 -18.30
C ASP A 417 8.35 -6.83 -17.52
N MET A 418 7.02 -6.71 -17.38
CA MET A 418 6.40 -5.69 -16.53
C MET A 418 6.77 -5.83 -15.05
N LEU A 419 6.97 -7.07 -14.57
CA LEU A 419 7.44 -7.34 -13.21
C LEU A 419 8.95 -7.08 -13.03
N GLY A 420 9.70 -6.79 -14.11
CA GLY A 420 11.14 -6.55 -14.08
C GLY A 420 11.98 -7.80 -13.83
N ILE A 421 11.41 -9.01 -13.94
CA ILE A 421 12.13 -10.28 -13.78
C ILE A 421 12.93 -10.59 -15.05
N VAL A 422 12.35 -10.22 -16.19
CA VAL A 422 12.87 -10.45 -17.53
C VAL A 422 12.94 -9.11 -18.25
N ASN A 423 13.84 -8.98 -19.21
CA ASN A 423 13.84 -7.86 -20.15
C ASN A 423 13.56 -8.42 -21.55
N ALA A 424 12.49 -7.95 -22.20
CA ALA A 424 12.04 -8.49 -23.49
C ALA A 424 11.98 -7.41 -24.58
N VAL A 425 13.08 -7.23 -25.31
CA VAL A 425 13.22 -6.19 -26.33
C VAL A 425 12.74 -6.68 -27.71
N VAL A 426 11.86 -5.92 -28.36
CA VAL A 426 11.41 -6.24 -29.73
C VAL A 426 12.48 -5.85 -30.74
N VAL A 427 13.03 -6.85 -31.44
CA VAL A 427 14.02 -6.66 -32.50
C VAL A 427 13.44 -7.01 -33.87
N SER A 428 13.82 -6.23 -34.89
CA SER A 428 13.48 -6.50 -36.29
C SER A 428 14.57 -7.35 -36.93
N LYS A 429 14.22 -8.53 -37.44
CA LYS A 429 15.13 -9.42 -38.19
C LYS A 429 14.90 -9.31 -39.71
N GLY A 430 14.36 -8.18 -40.19
CA GLY A 430 14.12 -7.93 -41.61
C GLY A 430 13.13 -8.91 -42.23
N ARG A 431 13.56 -9.70 -43.23
CA ARG A 431 12.71 -10.71 -43.92
C ARG A 431 12.22 -11.84 -43.00
N TYR A 432 12.88 -12.04 -41.86
CA TYR A 432 12.53 -13.07 -40.88
C TYR A 432 11.50 -12.59 -39.84
N GLY A 433 10.96 -11.39 -40.00
CA GLY A 433 9.92 -10.83 -39.13
C GLY A 433 10.47 -10.11 -37.90
N ARG A 434 9.59 -9.89 -36.91
CA ARG A 434 9.92 -9.28 -35.62
C ARG A 434 9.86 -10.35 -34.54
N THR A 435 10.84 -10.38 -33.65
CA THR A 435 10.86 -11.27 -32.49
C THR A 435 11.22 -10.48 -31.24
N LYS A 436 10.91 -11.03 -30.06
CA LYS A 436 11.49 -10.53 -28.81
C LYS A 436 12.81 -11.24 -28.56
N GLU A 437 13.85 -10.49 -28.23
CA GLU A 437 15.06 -10.98 -27.58
C GLU A 437 14.86 -10.83 -26.07
N ILE A 438 15.09 -11.92 -25.34
CA ILE A 438 14.71 -12.10 -23.95
C ILE A 438 15.97 -12.38 -23.13
N SER A 439 16.14 -11.69 -22.01
CA SER A 439 17.22 -11.91 -21.04
C SER A 439 16.68 -11.85 -19.62
N LEU A 440 17.23 -12.66 -18.71
CA LEU A 440 16.90 -12.55 -17.29
C LEU A 440 17.48 -11.25 -16.72
N SER A 441 16.70 -10.54 -15.90
CA SER A 441 17.14 -9.31 -15.22
C SER A 441 17.48 -9.56 -13.75
N VAL A 442 17.40 -10.82 -13.30
CA VAL A 442 17.55 -11.24 -11.91
C VAL A 442 18.62 -12.34 -11.80
N PRO A 443 19.19 -12.59 -10.61
CA PRO A 443 20.18 -13.65 -10.41
C PRO A 443 19.65 -15.04 -10.77
N VAL A 444 20.38 -15.75 -11.63
CA VAL A 444 19.95 -17.02 -12.26
C VAL A 444 19.82 -18.13 -11.21
N ASP A 445 20.84 -18.31 -10.38
CA ASP A 445 20.96 -19.45 -9.45
C ASP A 445 19.91 -19.37 -8.32
N GLU A 446 19.69 -18.17 -7.78
CA GLU A 446 18.69 -17.90 -6.76
C GLU A 446 17.27 -18.08 -7.31
N THR A 447 17.01 -17.57 -8.52
CA THR A 447 15.71 -17.72 -9.19
C THR A 447 15.38 -19.19 -9.45
N GLU A 448 16.36 -19.97 -9.91
CA GLU A 448 16.21 -21.41 -10.11
C GLU A 448 15.90 -22.13 -8.80
N THR A 449 16.63 -21.81 -7.72
CA THR A 449 16.42 -22.41 -6.40
C THR A 449 14.99 -22.20 -5.91
N VAL A 450 14.43 -21.00 -6.11
CA VAL A 450 13.03 -20.69 -5.75
C VAL A 450 12.04 -21.46 -6.60
N LEU A 451 12.30 -21.59 -7.91
CA LEU A 451 11.45 -22.34 -8.83
C LEU A 451 11.44 -23.83 -8.50
N GLN A 452 12.60 -24.41 -8.20
CA GLN A 452 12.74 -25.83 -7.84
C GLN A 452 12.17 -26.15 -6.44
N ALA A 453 12.10 -25.18 -5.54
CA ALA A 453 11.43 -25.34 -4.26
C ALA A 453 9.90 -25.46 -4.39
N ASP A 454 9.32 -25.11 -5.54
CA ASP A 454 7.89 -25.34 -5.82
C ASP A 454 7.65 -26.84 -6.03
N SER A 455 6.75 -27.42 -5.24
CA SER A 455 6.46 -28.86 -5.26
C SER A 455 5.97 -29.37 -6.62
N ARG A 456 5.47 -28.50 -7.50
CA ARG A 456 5.05 -28.87 -8.85
C ARG A 456 6.17 -28.85 -9.88
N ILE A 457 7.29 -28.19 -9.59
CA ILE A 457 8.39 -27.95 -10.54
C ILE A 457 9.67 -28.68 -10.10
N GLY A 458 9.87 -28.89 -8.80
CA GLY A 458 11.06 -29.55 -8.24
C GLY A 458 11.32 -30.97 -8.75
N ASP A 459 10.30 -31.65 -9.27
CA ASP A 459 10.41 -33.01 -9.83
C ASP A 459 10.84 -33.06 -11.31
N VAL A 460 11.07 -31.91 -11.95
CA VAL A 460 11.46 -31.84 -13.37
C VAL A 460 12.94 -32.17 -13.52
N GLY A 461 13.25 -33.43 -13.81
CA GLY A 461 14.61 -33.89 -14.11
C GLY A 461 15.21 -33.25 -15.38
N ASP A 462 16.46 -32.78 -15.29
CA ASP A 462 17.41 -32.38 -16.35
C ASP A 462 16.83 -32.08 -17.77
N VAL A 463 15.90 -31.12 -17.88
CA VAL A 463 15.41 -30.66 -19.19
C VAL A 463 16.46 -29.75 -19.83
N SER A 464 17.24 -30.30 -20.76
CA SER A 464 18.27 -29.55 -21.50
C SER A 464 17.71 -28.86 -22.76
N PRO A 465 18.09 -27.59 -23.03
CA PRO A 465 17.76 -26.91 -24.27
C PRO A 465 18.50 -27.48 -25.48
N PHE A 466 17.85 -27.48 -26.64
CA PHE A 466 18.52 -27.82 -27.90
C PHE A 466 19.36 -26.63 -28.33
N LEU A 467 20.68 -26.73 -28.18
CA LEU A 467 21.63 -25.80 -28.78
C LEU A 467 21.55 -25.94 -30.30
N GLN A 468 20.77 -25.06 -30.95
CA GLN A 468 20.92 -24.86 -32.38
C GLN A 468 22.23 -24.11 -32.60
N ALA A 469 23.26 -24.79 -33.10
CA ALA A 469 24.51 -24.17 -33.52
C ALA A 469 24.18 -23.07 -34.53
N ARG A 470 24.12 -21.81 -34.07
CA ARG A 470 24.13 -20.66 -34.96
C ARG A 470 25.56 -20.57 -35.48
N PHE A 471 25.73 -20.94 -36.74
CA PHE A 471 26.92 -20.56 -37.49
C PHE A 471 26.96 -19.03 -37.52
N ASP A 472 27.76 -18.45 -36.64
CA ASP A 472 28.33 -17.13 -36.90
C ASP A 472 29.21 -17.30 -38.13
N GLY A 473 28.67 -16.90 -39.28
CA GLY A 473 29.44 -16.73 -40.48
C GLY A 473 30.40 -15.59 -40.25
N ASP A 474 31.66 -15.91 -39.98
CA ASP A 474 32.79 -15.02 -40.22
C ASP A 474 32.67 -14.52 -41.67
N HIS A 475 32.23 -13.28 -41.81
CA HIS A 475 32.43 -12.50 -43.02
C HIS A 475 33.65 -11.61 -42.78
N ASN A 476 34.74 -12.12 -43.32
CA ASN A 476 36.03 -11.50 -43.64
C ASN A 476 35.94 -10.01 -44.01
#